data_AF-A0A7S1XML3-F1
#
_entry.id   AF-A0A7S1XML3-F1
#
_cell.length_a   1.000
_cell.length_b   1.000
_cell.length_c   1.000
_cell.angle_alpha   90.00
_cell.angle_beta   90.00
_cell.angle_gamma   90.00
#
_symmetry.space_group_name_H-M   'P 1'
#
loop_
_entity.id
_entity.type
_entity.pdbx_description
1 polymer ?
#
loop_
_entity_poly.entity_id
_entity_poly.type
_entity_poly.pdbx_seq_one_letter_code
_entity_poly.pdbx_strand_id
1 'polypeptide(L)'
;FIPVHVYTDVPFIPFRTLFENDIGFAVQVDELPALLRRLVGMTDAEFEKREATVRSYYQSHFSLHGVAQHMISLMLGLGHDLECEAMPHSIRDASKQSQAYGNEKFYVGDCV
;
A
#
# COMPACT_ATOMS: atom_id res chain seq x y z
N PHE A 1 1.08 10.72 13.48
CA PHE A 1 1.71 9.45 13.06
C PHE A 1 1.45 9.25 11.57
N ILE A 2 2.51 9.02 10.78
CA ILE A 2 2.42 8.70 9.34
C ILE A 2 3.04 7.31 9.13
N PRO A 3 2.29 6.31 8.62
CA PRO A 3 2.81 4.97 8.37
C PRO A 3 3.87 4.95 7.26
N VAL A 4 4.96 4.22 7.51
CA VAL A 4 6.01 3.92 6.54
C VAL A 4 6.16 2.41 6.46
N HIS A 5 5.84 1.83 5.30
CA HIS A 5 6.00 0.42 5.02
C HIS A 5 7.22 0.23 4.13
N VAL A 6 8.14 -0.63 4.55
CA VAL A 6 9.36 -0.94 3.79
C VAL A 6 9.30 -2.40 3.37
N TYR A 7 9.41 -2.64 2.07
CA TYR A 7 9.31 -3.97 1.48
C TYR A 7 10.68 -4.42 0.95
N THR A 8 10.98 -5.71 1.07
CA THR A 8 12.14 -6.32 0.40
C THR A 8 11.79 -6.80 -1.01
N ASP A 9 10.50 -6.94 -1.29
CA ASP A 9 9.90 -7.46 -2.51
C ASP A 9 8.75 -6.56 -3.01
N VAL A 10 7.69 -7.13 -3.59
CA VAL A 10 6.55 -6.40 -4.15
C VAL A 10 5.69 -5.82 -3.02
N PRO A 11 5.50 -4.49 -2.95
CA PRO A 11 4.63 -3.88 -1.95
C PRO A 11 3.20 -4.39 -2.06
N PHE A 12 2.64 -4.92 -0.97
CA PHE A 12 1.24 -5.31 -0.88
C PHE A 12 0.47 -4.28 -0.05
N ILE A 13 -0.32 -3.43 -0.72
CA ILE A 13 -1.06 -2.33 -0.09
C ILE A 13 -2.51 -2.40 -0.56
N PRO A 14 -3.45 -2.85 0.29
CA PRO A 14 -4.85 -3.04 -0.12
C PRO A 14 -5.58 -1.77 -0.60
N PHE A 15 -5.03 -0.58 -0.32
CA PHE A 15 -5.60 0.72 -0.67
C PHE A 15 -4.52 1.59 -1.33
N ARG A 16 -3.80 1.06 -2.33
CA ARG A 16 -2.57 1.67 -2.86
C ARG A 16 -2.72 3.13 -3.25
N THR A 17 -3.74 3.46 -4.04
CA THR A 17 -3.99 4.83 -4.50
C THR A 17 -4.20 5.78 -3.33
N LEU A 18 -5.00 5.38 -2.35
CA LEU A 18 -5.23 6.17 -1.15
C LEU A 18 -3.96 6.30 -0.28
N PHE A 19 -3.24 5.19 -0.13
CA PHE A 19 -2.08 5.10 0.76
C PHE A 19 -0.91 5.95 0.25
N GLU A 20 -0.56 5.84 -1.04
CA GLU A 20 0.57 6.54 -1.64
C GLU A 20 0.34 8.06 -1.74
N ASN A 21 -0.90 8.48 -2.02
CA ASN A 21 -1.23 9.88 -2.17
C ASN A 21 -1.29 10.60 -0.82
N ASP A 22 -2.03 10.01 0.12
CA ASP A 22 -2.59 10.80 1.21
C ASP A 22 -2.21 10.33 2.62
N ILE A 23 -1.93 9.03 2.78
CA ILE A 23 -1.88 8.43 4.12
C ILE A 23 -0.47 8.03 4.55
N GLY A 24 0.37 7.53 3.64
CA GLY A 24 1.63 6.91 4.04
C GLY A 24 2.69 6.89 2.96
N PHE A 25 3.72 6.12 3.26
CA PHE A 25 4.79 5.81 2.32
C PHE A 25 4.98 4.31 2.26
N ALA A 26 5.00 3.78 1.05
CA ALA A 26 5.40 2.41 0.79
C ALA A 26 6.57 2.44 -0.17
N VAL A 27 7.70 1.88 0.24
CA VAL A 27 8.93 1.91 -0.53
C VAL A 27 9.63 0.57 -0.45
N GLN A 28 10.40 0.26 -1.47
CA GLN A 28 11.34 -0.86 -1.38
C GLN A 28 12.57 -0.46 -0.55
N VAL A 29 13.30 -1.46 -0.04
CA VAL A 29 14.52 -1.25 0.75
C VAL A 29 15.56 -0.38 0.03
N ASP A 30 15.70 -0.53 -1.29
CA ASP A 30 16.62 0.26 -2.12
C ASP A 30 16.20 1.74 -2.23
N GLU A 31 14.93 2.05 -2.03
CA GLU A 31 14.35 3.39 -2.10
C GLU A 31 14.31 4.10 -0.73
N LEU A 32 14.51 3.36 0.36
CA LEU A 32 14.44 3.90 1.73
C LEU A 32 15.35 5.13 1.95
N PRO A 33 16.62 5.18 1.47
CA PRO A 33 17.45 6.37 1.62
C PRO A 33 16.89 7.61 0.90
N ALA A 34 16.17 7.44 -0.20
CA ALA A 34 15.50 8.54 -0.89
C ALA A 34 14.29 9.03 -0.08
N LEU A 35 13.50 8.10 0.48
CA LEU A 35 12.38 8.44 1.36
C LEU A 35 12.84 9.21 2.60
N LEU A 36 13.91 8.77 3.26
CA LEU A 36 14.43 9.45 4.46
C LEU A 36 14.82 10.92 4.16
N ARG A 37 15.46 11.18 3.02
CA ARG A 37 15.77 12.55 2.60
C ARG A 37 14.52 13.39 2.36
N ARG A 38 13.47 12.79 1.77
CA ARG A 38 12.18 13.45 1.60
C ARG A 38 11.51 13.77 2.93
N LEU A 39 11.57 12.85 3.90
CA LEU A 39 11.00 13.06 5.24
C LEU A 39 11.72 14.17 6.01
N VAL A 40 13.06 14.25 5.91
CA VAL A 40 13.83 15.35 6.53
C VAL A 40 13.50 16.71 5.90
N GLY A 41 13.17 16.73 4.61
CA GLY A 41 12.77 17.96 3.89
C GLY A 41 11.29 18.31 4.01
N MET A 42 10.48 17.51 4.69
CA MET A 42 9.04 17.75 4.83
C MET A 42 8.79 18.89 5.81
N THR A 43 7.87 19.78 5.45
CA THR A 43 7.46 20.88 6.35
C THR A 43 6.51 20.37 7.43
N ASP A 44 6.51 21.03 8.60
CA ASP A 44 5.59 20.69 9.69
C ASP A 44 4.12 20.74 9.23
N ALA A 45 3.76 21.70 8.38
CA ALA A 45 2.40 21.82 7.83
C ALA A 45 1.99 20.62 6.96
N GLU A 46 2.91 20.10 6.14
CA GLU A 46 2.65 18.89 5.35
C GLU A 46 2.54 17.66 6.24
N PHE A 47 3.37 17.58 7.28
CA PHE A 47 3.35 16.50 8.25
C PHE A 47 2.02 16.47 9.02
N GLU A 48 1.59 17.61 9.57
CA GLU A 48 0.32 17.76 10.28
C GLU A 48 -0.87 17.44 9.38
N LYS A 49 -0.86 17.90 8.13
CA LYS A 49 -1.91 17.58 7.15
C LYS A 49 -2.01 16.07 6.93
N ARG A 50 -0.89 15.39 6.67
CA ARG A 50 -0.87 13.93 6.48
C ARG A 50 -1.34 13.19 7.73
N GLU A 51 -0.90 13.62 8.90
CA GLU A 51 -1.35 13.03 10.16
C GLU A 51 -2.86 13.19 10.39
N ALA A 52 -3.42 14.37 10.10
CA ALA A 52 -4.85 14.61 10.19
C ALA A 52 -5.63 13.69 9.23
N THR A 53 -5.12 13.52 8.01
CA THR A 53 -5.70 12.60 7.03
C THR A 53 -5.63 11.14 7.49
N VAL A 54 -4.49 10.67 7.98
CA VAL A 54 -4.37 9.31 8.56
C VAL A 54 -5.42 9.10 9.65
N ARG A 55 -5.59 10.09 10.53
CA ARG A 55 -6.57 10.04 11.62
C ARG A 55 -8.01 9.95 11.12
N SER A 56 -8.36 10.65 10.05
CA SER A 56 -9.72 10.57 9.47
C SER A 56 -10.02 9.20 8.86
N TYR A 57 -9.01 8.50 8.35
CA TYR A 57 -9.17 7.17 7.75
C TYR A 57 -9.06 6.01 8.76
N TYR A 58 -8.73 6.28 10.03
CA TYR A 58 -8.48 5.23 11.01
C TYR A 58 -9.63 4.23 11.14
N GLN A 59 -10.86 4.73 11.30
CA GLN A 59 -12.01 3.86 11.51
C GLN A 59 -12.38 3.04 10.27
N SER A 60 -12.24 3.59 9.07
CA SER A 60 -12.63 2.93 7.82
C SER A 60 -11.54 2.02 7.25
N HIS A 61 -10.26 2.42 7.29
CA HIS A 61 -9.19 1.72 6.55
C HIS A 61 -8.15 1.03 7.44
N PHE A 62 -8.07 1.37 8.73
CA PHE A 62 -7.06 0.83 9.65
C PHE A 62 -7.64 0.03 10.83
N SER A 63 -8.95 0.16 11.09
CA SER A 63 -9.61 -0.67 12.09
C SER A 63 -9.97 -2.03 11.50
N LEU A 64 -9.92 -3.09 12.32
CA LEU A 64 -10.35 -4.43 11.92
C LEU A 64 -11.78 -4.41 11.36
N HIS A 65 -12.66 -3.62 11.98
CA HIS A 65 -14.04 -3.46 11.54
C HIS A 65 -14.15 -2.81 10.16
N GLY A 66 -13.43 -1.72 9.94
CA GLY A 66 -13.44 -1.01 8.66
C GLY A 66 -12.88 -1.85 7.51
N VAL A 67 -11.73 -2.51 7.73
CA VAL A 67 -11.15 -3.43 6.75
C VAL A 67 -12.13 -4.58 6.43
N ALA A 68 -12.76 -5.16 7.45
CA ALA A 68 -13.77 -6.20 7.23
C ALA A 68 -14.98 -5.69 6.43
N GLN A 69 -15.43 -4.45 6.65
CA GLN A 69 -16.48 -3.83 5.84
C GLN A 69 -16.07 -3.72 4.37
N HIS A 70 -14.85 -3.29 4.07
CA HIS A 70 -14.37 -3.25 2.69
C HIS A 70 -14.32 -4.64 2.03
N MET A 71 -13.90 -5.67 2.77
CA MET A 71 -13.92 -7.05 2.27
C MET A 71 -15.35 -7.55 2.01
N ILE A 72 -16.29 -7.24 2.91
CA ILE A 72 -17.71 -7.57 2.74
C ILE A 72 -18.28 -6.85 1.51
N SER A 73 -17.99 -5.55 1.35
CA SER A 73 -18.42 -4.79 0.18
C SER A 73 -17.89 -5.39 -1.13
N LEU A 74 -16.61 -5.79 -1.18
CA LEU A 74 -16.03 -6.50 -2.31
C LEU A 74 -16.79 -7.80 -2.61
N MET A 75 -17.02 -8.65 -1.61
CA MET A 75 -17.73 -9.93 -1.80
C MET A 75 -19.18 -9.76 -2.26
N LEU A 76 -19.82 -8.63 -1.91
CA LEU A 76 -21.21 -8.32 -2.27
C LEU A 76 -21.33 -7.49 -3.56
N GLY A 77 -20.22 -7.13 -4.22
CA GLY A 77 -20.22 -6.25 -5.39
C GLY A 77 -20.70 -4.82 -5.09
N LEU A 78 -20.50 -4.36 -3.86
CA LEU A 78 -20.78 -2.99 -3.41
C LEU A 78 -19.52 -2.12 -3.51
N GLY A 79 -19.68 -0.80 -3.36
CA GLY A 79 -18.54 0.12 -3.37
C GLY A 79 -17.51 -0.22 -2.29
N HIS A 80 -16.25 -0.37 -2.70
CA HIS A 80 -15.09 -0.59 -1.84
C HIS A 80 -13.87 0.15 -2.39
N ASP A 81 -12.90 0.41 -1.52
CA ASP A 81 -11.63 1.06 -1.87
C ASP A 81 -10.48 0.04 -2.04
N LEU A 82 -10.77 -1.26 -1.90
CA LEU A 82 -9.77 -2.31 -2.09
C LEU A 82 -9.26 -2.36 -3.53
N GLU A 83 -7.94 -2.39 -3.67
CA GLU A 83 -7.24 -2.47 -4.94
C GLU A 83 -6.57 -3.85 -5.12
N CYS A 84 -6.54 -4.31 -6.36
CA CYS A 84 -5.87 -5.54 -6.71
C CYS A 84 -4.36 -5.37 -6.76
N GLU A 85 -3.68 -6.14 -5.92
CA GLU A 85 -2.24 -6.13 -5.80
C GLU A 85 -1.60 -7.35 -6.42
N ALA A 86 -0.42 -7.17 -7.01
CA ALA A 86 0.36 -8.27 -7.53
C ALA A 86 0.87 -9.14 -6.38
N MET A 87 0.75 -10.46 -6.51
CA MET A 87 1.34 -11.37 -5.54
C MET A 87 2.87 -11.29 -5.58
N PRO A 88 3.54 -11.26 -4.42
CA PRO A 88 4.99 -11.41 -4.38
C PRO A 88 5.37 -12.79 -4.92
N HIS A 89 6.56 -12.89 -5.50
CA HIS A 89 7.07 -14.17 -5.99
C HIS A 89 7.16 -15.18 -4.84
N SER A 90 6.95 -16.46 -5.15
CA SER A 90 7.07 -17.57 -4.18
C SER A 90 8.49 -17.72 -3.61
N ILE A 91 9.47 -17.08 -4.23
CA ILE A 91 10.87 -17.01 -3.77
C ILE A 91 11.12 -15.60 -3.23
N ARG A 92 11.41 -15.51 -1.93
CA ARG A 92 11.81 -14.26 -1.28
C ARG A 92 13.07 -13.70 -1.94
N ASP A 93 13.07 -12.40 -2.24
CA ASP A 93 14.21 -11.68 -2.83
C ASP A 93 14.62 -12.17 -4.24
N ALA A 94 13.76 -12.91 -4.96
CA ALA A 94 13.99 -13.19 -6.37
C ALA A 94 14.09 -11.86 -7.14
N SER A 95 15.31 -11.53 -7.54
CA SER A 95 15.71 -10.23 -8.09
C SER A 95 14.79 -9.75 -9.21
N LYS A 96 14.70 -8.41 -9.38
CA LYS A 96 13.99 -7.69 -10.47
C LYS A 96 14.29 -8.22 -11.91
N GLN A 97 15.30 -9.11 -12.08
CA GLN A 97 15.62 -9.81 -13.34
C GLN A 97 14.65 -10.95 -13.72
N SER A 98 13.84 -11.47 -12.80
CA SER A 98 12.80 -12.47 -13.14
C SER A 98 11.62 -11.87 -13.93
N GLN A 99 11.52 -10.54 -14.03
CA GLN A 99 10.49 -9.85 -14.84
C GLN A 99 10.58 -10.17 -16.34
N ALA A 100 11.67 -10.79 -16.82
CA ALA A 100 11.84 -11.19 -18.22
C ALA A 100 11.36 -12.64 -18.53
N TYR A 101 11.04 -13.45 -17.51
CA TYR A 101 10.63 -14.84 -17.70
C TYR A 101 9.27 -15.11 -17.04
N GLY A 102 8.21 -14.88 -17.81
CA GLY A 102 6.84 -15.30 -17.47
C GLY A 102 5.91 -14.12 -17.21
N ASN A 103 5.24 -13.67 -18.26
CA ASN A 103 4.15 -12.68 -18.21
C ASN A 103 2.87 -13.27 -17.60
N GLU A 104 2.94 -13.86 -16.40
CA GLU A 104 1.75 -14.24 -15.64
C GLU A 104 1.74 -13.41 -14.35
N LYS A 105 1.11 -12.24 -14.43
CA LYS A 105 0.73 -11.49 -13.24
C LYS A 105 -0.36 -12.31 -12.54
N PHE A 106 0.03 -13.11 -11.57
CA PHE A 106 -0.92 -13.80 -10.71
C PHE A 106 -1.52 -12.77 -9.74
N TYR A 107 -2.74 -12.35 -10.04
CA TYR A 107 -3.61 -11.64 -9.11
C TYR A 107 -4.32 -12.67 -8.23
N VAL A 108 -4.60 -12.33 -6.97
CA VAL A 108 -5.46 -13.18 -6.13
C VAL A 108 -6.89 -13.04 -6.63
N GLY A 109 -7.35 -14.05 -7.36
CA GLY A 109 -8.66 -14.03 -8.03
C GLY A 109 -8.62 -13.13 -9.26
N ASP A 110 -9.34 -13.53 -10.31
CA ASP A 110 -9.67 -12.59 -11.37
C ASP A 110 -10.38 -11.41 -10.72
N CYS A 111 -9.68 -10.28 -10.65
CA CYS A 111 -10.24 -9.02 -10.20
C CYS A 111 -11.44 -8.72 -11.11
N VAL A 112 -12.63 -8.80 -10.51
CA VAL A 112 -13.93 -8.74 -11.20
C VAL A 112 -14.01 -7.56 -12.16
#